data_AF-A0A0G9K586-F1
#
_entry.id   AF-A0A0G9K586-F1
#
_cell.length_a   1.000
_cell.length_b   1.000
_cell.length_c   1.000
_cell.angle_alpha   90.00
_cell.angle_beta   90.00
_cell.angle_gamma   90.00
#
_symmetry.space_group_name_H-M   'P 1'
#
loop_
_entity.id
_entity.type
_entity.pdbx_description
1 polymer ?
#
loop_
_entity_poly.entity_id
_entity_poly.type
_entity_poly.pdbx_seq_one_letter_code
_entity_poly.pdbx_strand_id
1 'polypeptide(L)'
;MDSLDYIIRTEHKRKRNKKAPDVVFQQLDDSEVTARIEQMISNYGIETMWVGEMRGRTLSNSFIIIDEAQNMSNKTMQMVLSRIDSSCKVVVLGVETHALGHTNA
;
A
#
# COMPACT_ATOMS: atom_id res chain seq x y z
N MET A 1 -1.64 -8.27 -2.07
CA MET A 1 -0.47 -8.63 -2.90
C MET A 1 -0.62 -8.13 -4.33
N ASP A 2 -1.85 -8.11 -4.85
CA ASP A 2 -2.23 -7.70 -6.20
C ASP A 2 -1.65 -6.35 -6.65
N SER A 3 -1.55 -5.36 -5.76
CA SER A 3 -0.95 -4.07 -6.12
C SER A 3 0.54 -4.19 -6.47
N LEU A 4 1.31 -5.03 -5.77
CA LEU A 4 2.74 -5.22 -6.07
C LEU A 4 2.94 -6.03 -7.35
N ASP A 5 2.10 -7.04 -7.58
CA ASP A 5 2.02 -7.77 -8.86
C ASP A 5 1.75 -6.79 -10.01
N TYR A 6 0.69 -5.98 -9.87
CA TYR A 6 0.30 -4.98 -10.86
C TYR A 6 1.44 -4.00 -11.15
N ILE A 7 2.11 -3.49 -10.11
CA ILE A 7 3.27 -2.60 -10.26
C ILE A 7 4.37 -3.31 -11.05
N ILE A 8 4.75 -4.54 -10.70
CA ILE A 8 5.82 -5.28 -11.38
C ILE A 8 5.49 -5.53 -12.85
N ARG A 9 4.27 -5.99 -13.15
CA ARG A 9 3.82 -6.25 -14.53
C ARG A 9 3.74 -4.95 -15.34
N THR A 10 3.25 -3.87 -14.74
CA THR A 10 3.14 -2.56 -15.38
C THR A 10 4.52 -1.97 -15.68
N GLU A 11 5.45 -2.01 -14.72
CA GLU A 11 6.82 -1.54 -14.90
C GLU A 11 7.58 -2.35 -15.95
N HIS A 12 7.37 -3.67 -15.99
CA HIS A 12 7.92 -4.53 -17.01
C HIS A 12 7.43 -4.15 -18.42
N LYS A 13 6.12 -3.91 -18.58
CA LYS A 13 5.53 -3.43 -19.84
C LYS A 13 6.08 -2.06 -20.24
N ARG A 14 6.16 -1.11 -19.31
CA ARG A 14 6.65 0.27 -19.54
C ARG A 14 8.10 0.32 -20.01
N LYS A 15 9.00 -0.43 -19.34
CA LYS A 15 10.42 -0.49 -19.72
C LYS A 15 10.63 -1.07 -21.12
N ARG A 16 9.75 -1.97 -21.58
CA ARG A 16 9.85 -2.64 -22.89
C ARG A 16 9.18 -1.86 -24.01
N ASN A 17 8.04 -1.20 -23.76
CA ASN A 17 7.42 -0.27 -24.72
C ASN A 17 8.35 0.88 -25.12
N LYS A 18 9.25 1.32 -24.22
CA LYS A 18 10.28 2.31 -24.57
C LYS A 18 11.38 1.77 -25.48
N LYS A 19 11.59 0.46 -25.58
CA LYS A 19 12.69 -0.17 -26.32
C LYS A 19 12.29 -0.72 -27.69
N ALA A 20 11.06 -1.22 -27.87
CA ALA A 20 10.54 -1.67 -29.17
C ALA A 20 9.00 -1.74 -29.15
N PRO A 21 8.29 -0.82 -29.81
CA PRO A 21 6.82 -0.74 -29.75
C PRO A 21 6.07 -1.82 -30.57
N ASP A 22 6.68 -2.40 -31.60
CA ASP A 22 6.00 -3.31 -32.55
C ASP A 22 6.25 -4.81 -32.31
N VAL A 23 6.88 -5.20 -31.21
CA VAL A 23 7.18 -6.60 -30.90
C VAL A 23 6.18 -7.15 -29.89
N VAL A 24 5.49 -8.24 -30.24
CA VAL A 24 4.63 -8.99 -29.31
C VAL A 24 5.53 -9.72 -28.31
N PHE A 25 5.55 -9.23 -27.07
CA PHE A 25 6.38 -9.81 -26.03
C PHE A 25 5.62 -10.84 -25.19
N GLN A 26 6.34 -11.90 -24.81
CA GLN A 26 5.89 -12.88 -23.83
C GLN A 26 5.72 -12.20 -22.45
N GLN A 27 4.57 -12.44 -21.83
CA GLN A 27 4.26 -11.97 -20.47
C GLN A 27 5.24 -12.59 -19.46
N LEU A 28 5.46 -11.89 -18.35
CA LEU A 28 6.18 -12.47 -17.21
C LEU A 28 5.41 -13.69 -16.72
N ASP A 29 6.14 -14.78 -16.47
CA ASP A 29 5.57 -15.92 -15.76
C ASP A 29 5.32 -15.57 -14.28
N ASP A 30 4.39 -16.29 -13.65
CA ASP A 30 3.95 -15.98 -12.30
C ASP A 30 5.03 -16.25 -11.24
N SER A 31 5.96 -17.16 -11.52
CA SER A 31 7.08 -17.48 -10.63
C SER A 31 8.06 -16.31 -10.54
N GLU A 32 8.41 -15.72 -11.69
CA GLU A 32 9.28 -14.56 -11.79
C GLU A 32 8.63 -13.33 -11.15
N VAL A 33 7.32 -13.15 -11.33
CA VAL A 33 6.61 -12.05 -10.66
C VAL A 33 6.64 -12.23 -9.15
N THR A 34 6.39 -13.44 -8.64
CA THR A 34 6.46 -13.74 -7.21
C THR A 34 7.84 -13.46 -6.64
N ALA A 35 8.91 -13.93 -7.28
CA ALA A 35 10.28 -13.67 -6.84
C ALA A 35 10.61 -12.17 -6.80
N ARG A 36 10.11 -11.40 -7.77
CA ARG A 36 10.29 -9.93 -7.79
C ARG A 36 9.47 -9.23 -6.70
N ILE A 37 8.28 -9.72 -6.36
CA ILE A 37 7.48 -9.20 -5.24
C ILE A 37 8.24 -9.40 -3.93
N GLU A 38 8.73 -10.60 -3.67
CA GLU A 38 9.50 -10.92 -2.47
C GLU A 38 10.77 -10.07 -2.36
N GLN A 39 11.48 -9.91 -3.48
CA GLN A 39 12.63 -9.02 -3.55
C GLN A 39 12.24 -7.56 -3.24
N MET A 40 11.11 -7.08 -3.75
CA MET A 40 10.63 -5.72 -3.49
C MET A 40 10.26 -5.51 -2.02
N ILE A 41 9.55 -6.48 -1.43
CA ILE A 41 9.21 -6.47 0.00
C ILE A 41 10.47 -6.41 0.86
N SER A 42 11.47 -7.25 0.56
CA SER A 42 12.72 -7.29 1.29
C SER A 42 13.54 -6.01 1.13
N ASN A 43 13.72 -5.52 -0.10
CA ASN A 43 14.54 -4.33 -0.39
C ASN A 43 14.01 -3.05 0.27
N TYR A 44 12.69 -2.93 0.40
CA TYR A 44 12.04 -1.74 0.95
C TYR A 44 11.51 -1.92 2.37
N GLY A 45 11.72 -3.09 2.99
CA GLY A 45 11.22 -3.38 4.34
C GLY A 45 9.70 -3.21 4.46
N ILE A 46 8.94 -3.67 3.45
CA ILE A 46 7.49 -3.50 3.42
C ILE A 46 6.85 -4.49 4.39
N GLU A 47 6.16 -3.97 5.40
CA GLU A 47 5.42 -4.79 6.36
C GLU A 47 3.93 -4.41 6.35
N THR A 48 3.08 -5.43 6.37
CA THR A 48 1.64 -5.26 6.59
C THR A 48 1.33 -5.64 8.03
N MET A 49 0.55 -4.80 8.71
CA MET A 49 0.12 -5.06 10.08
C MET A 49 -1.37 -4.83 10.21
N TRP A 50 -2.07 -5.65 10.97
CA TRP A 50 -3.43 -5.34 11.38
C TRP A 50 -3.42 -4.43 12.63
N VAL A 51 -4.50 -3.70 12.85
CA VAL A 51 -4.64 -2.72 13.95
C VAL A 51 -4.27 -3.31 15.34
N GLY A 52 -4.73 -4.53 15.63
CA GLY A 52 -4.40 -5.25 16.86
C GLY A 52 -2.90 -5.52 17.10
N GLU A 53 -2.08 -5.70 16.05
CA GLU A 53 -0.64 -5.92 16.19
C GLU A 53 0.09 -4.66 16.65
N MET A 54 -0.48 -3.48 16.39
CA MET A 54 0.12 -2.20 16.78
C MET A 54 0.03 -1.95 18.30
N ARG A 55 -0.86 -2.66 19.01
CA ARG A 55 -1.04 -2.48 20.45
C ARG A 55 0.25 -2.80 21.20
N GLY A 56 0.71 -1.87 22.02
CA GLY A 56 1.93 -2.05 22.81
C GLY A 56 3.23 -1.93 22.02
N ARG A 57 3.17 -1.55 20.73
CA ARG A 57 4.34 -1.22 19.93
C ARG A 57 4.63 0.28 19.97
N THR A 58 5.86 0.61 19.58
CA THR A 58 6.23 1.96 19.15
C THR A 58 6.85 1.80 17.76
N LEU A 59 6.26 2.43 16.77
CA LEU A 59 6.78 2.50 15.41
C LEU A 59 7.64 3.75 15.28
N SER A 60 8.84 3.55 14.77
CA SER A 60 9.86 4.58 14.61
C SER A 60 10.51 4.46 13.24
N ASN A 61 10.95 5.59 12.70
CA ASN A 61 11.67 5.71 11.42
C ASN A 61 10.96 5.03 10.23
N SER A 62 9.63 5.10 10.20
CA SER A 62 8.80 4.40 9.21
C SER A 62 7.88 5.34 8.44
N PHE A 63 7.57 4.97 7.20
CA PHE A 63 6.49 5.56 6.42
C PHE A 63 5.26 4.67 6.56
N ILE A 64 4.20 5.18 7.18
CA ILE A 64 3.02 4.40 7.57
C ILE A 64 1.85 4.84 6.71
N ILE A 65 1.19 3.88 6.07
CA ILE A 65 -0.05 4.09 5.32
C ILE A 65 -1.17 3.39 6.09
N ILE A 66 -2.15 4.16 6.54
CA ILE A 66 -3.38 3.65 7.13
C ILE A 66 -4.45 3.76 6.06
N ASP A 67 -4.84 2.64 5.49
CA ASP A 67 -5.90 2.59 4.48
C ASP A 67 -7.25 2.25 5.12
N GLU A 68 -8.33 2.54 4.41
CA GLU A 68 -9.70 2.27 4.85
C GLU A 68 -10.04 2.89 6.21
N ALA A 69 -9.48 4.07 6.49
CA ALA A 69 -9.57 4.73 7.80
C ALA A 69 -11.01 5.05 8.23
N GLN A 70 -11.95 5.17 7.29
CA GLN A 70 -13.37 5.35 7.57
C GLN A 70 -13.99 4.16 8.32
N ASN A 71 -13.37 2.98 8.26
CA ASN A 71 -13.80 1.79 9.01
C ASN A 71 -13.28 1.80 10.47
N MET A 72 -12.47 2.78 10.87
CA MET A 72 -11.93 2.89 12.22
C MET A 72 -12.79 3.80 13.09
N SER A 73 -13.10 3.35 14.31
CA SER A 73 -13.62 4.26 15.33
C SER A 73 -12.56 5.29 15.74
N ASN A 74 -12.98 6.45 16.25
CA ASN A 74 -12.07 7.46 16.80
C ASN A 74 -11.13 6.87 17.87
N LYS A 75 -11.62 5.95 18.71
CA LYS A 75 -10.81 5.27 19.73
C LYS A 75 -9.76 4.37 19.10
N THR A 76 -10.09 3.69 18.02
CA THR A 76 -9.17 2.84 17.26
C THR A 76 -8.08 3.68 16.60
N MET A 77 -8.46 4.79 15.95
CA MET A 77 -7.52 5.73 15.34
C MET A 77 -6.56 6.32 16.37
N GLN A 78 -7.06 6.76 17.52
CA GLN A 78 -6.23 7.24 18.63
C GLN A 78 -5.26 6.17 19.15
N MET A 79 -5.73 4.92 19.29
CA MET A 79 -4.87 3.81 19.68
C MET A 79 -3.71 3.66 18.71
N VAL A 80 -3.98 3.62 17.40
CA VAL A 80 -2.97 3.51 16.34
C VAL A 80 -1.99 4.69 16.35
N LEU A 81 -2.50 5.92 16.29
CA LEU A 81 -1.66 7.12 16.21
C LEU A 81 -0.75 7.27 17.44
N SER A 82 -1.20 6.84 18.61
CA SER A 82 -0.37 6.87 19.83
C SER A 82 0.82 5.91 19.82
N ARG A 83 0.90 4.99 18.85
CA ARG A 83 2.03 4.07 18.68
C ARG A 83 3.10 4.62 17.75
N ILE A 84 2.86 5.76 17.11
CA ILE A 84 3.72 6.31 16.06
C ILE A 84 4.54 7.45 16.66
N ASP A 85 5.86 7.35 16.57
CA ASP A 85 6.73 8.42 17.05
C ASP A 85 6.90 9.55 16.02
N SER A 86 7.59 10.62 16.43
CA SER A 86 7.79 11.83 15.61
C SER A 86 8.75 11.66 14.43
N SER A 87 9.49 10.54 14.36
CA SER A 87 10.38 10.24 13.23
C SER A 87 9.64 9.62 12.05
N CYS A 88 8.40 9.18 12.27
CA CYS A 88 7.57 8.60 11.23
C CYS A 88 6.89 9.66 10.35
N LYS A 89 6.49 9.25 9.14
CA LYS A 89 5.50 9.97 8.33
C LYS A 89 4.27 9.10 8.19
N VAL A 90 3.09 9.68 8.37
CA VAL A 90 1.81 8.95 8.31
C VAL A 90 0.95 9.53 7.20
N VAL A 91 0.44 8.66 6.34
CA VAL A 91 -0.60 8.97 5.37
C VAL A 91 -1.85 8.18 5.75
N VAL A 92 -2.94 8.90 5.98
CA VAL A 92 -4.25 8.31 6.28
C VAL A 92 -5.12 8.43 5.06
N LEU A 93 -5.58 7.29 4.55
CA LEU A 93 -6.44 7.16 3.39
C LEU A 93 -7.78 6.56 3.83
N GLY A 94 -8.85 7.04 3.22
CA GLY A 94 -10.20 6.57 3.47
C GLY A 94 -11.20 7.50 2.79
N VAL A 95 -12.19 6.91 2.15
CA VAL A 95 -13.27 7.65 1.52
C VAL A 95 -14.60 7.14 2.06
N GLU A 96 -15.44 8.06 2.52
CA GLU A 96 -16.81 7.72 2.89
C GLU A 96 -17.70 7.89 1.66
N THR A 97 -18.07 6.77 1.04
CA THR A 97 -18.91 6.75 -0.17
C THR A 97 -20.26 7.47 0.01
N HIS A 98 -20.71 7.67 1.27
CA HIS A 98 -21.99 8.31 1.60
C HIS A 98 -21.96 9.85 1.63
N ALA A 99 -20.80 10.51 1.51
CA ALA A 99 -20.71 11.97 1.55
C ALA A 99 -21.24 12.69 0.28
N LEU A 100 -21.66 11.94 -0.76
CA LEU A 100 -22.21 12.48 -2.02
C LEU A 100 -23.74 12.63 -2.03
N GLY A 101 -24.44 12.44 -0.91
CA GLY A 101 -25.90 12.27 -0.87
C GLY A 101 -26.77 13.36 -0.24
N HIS A 102 -26.23 14.47 0.28
CA HIS A 102 -27.06 15.50 0.93
C HIS A 102 -26.83 16.90 0.35
N THR A 103 -27.31 17.12 -0.89
CA THR A 103 -27.81 18.45 -1.27
C THR A 103 -29.23 18.58 -0.75
N ASN A 104 -29.42 19.37 0.29
CA ASN A 104 -30.73 19.75 0.82
C ASN A 104 -31.58 20.35 -0.30
N ALA A 105 -32.77 19.77 -0.52
CA ALA A 105 -33.87 20.37 -1.26
C ALA A 105 -34.61 21.39 -0.38
#